data_AF-A0A814YH81-F1
#
_entry.id   AF-A0A814YH81-F1
#
_cell.length_a   1.000
_cell.length_b   1.000
_cell.length_c   1.000
_cell.angle_alpha   90.00
_cell.angle_beta   90.00
_cell.angle_gamma   90.00
#
_symmetry.space_group_name_H-M   'P 1'
#
loop_
_entity.id
_entity.type
_entity.pdbx_description
1 polymer ?
#
loop_
_entity_poly.entity_id
_entity_poly.type
_entity_poly.pdbx_seq_one_letter_code
_entity_poly.pdbx_strand_id
1 'polypeptide(L)'
;RHAMKFIDPDLVLIKIAASLFAFSNSLLILRPNYTMNSSSISTIFRIQSTYAEVTWKYLVYRYGYYQAVLRFNNLIQCLMAVTNTISESQDTQAHINDIELVVEQTEISLFLDDIEHLDTNYS
;
A
#
# COMPACT_ATOMS: atom_id res chain seq x y z
N ARG A 1 1.64 -15.54 -0.71
CA ARG A 1 0.71 -16.65 -1.10
C ARG A 1 -0.50 -16.86 -0.15
N HIS A 2 -0.78 -15.95 0.81
CA HIS A 2 -1.85 -16.14 1.83
C HIS A 2 -3.13 -15.29 1.65
N ALA A 3 -3.17 -14.33 0.73
CA ALA A 3 -4.29 -13.37 0.64
C ALA A 3 -5.61 -13.96 0.11
N MET A 4 -5.56 -15.05 -0.67
CA MET A 4 -6.75 -15.59 -1.35
C MET A 4 -7.74 -16.34 -0.45
N LYS A 5 -7.37 -16.70 0.78
CA LYS A 5 -8.25 -17.47 1.69
C LYS A 5 -9.37 -16.64 2.33
N PHE A 6 -9.34 -15.31 2.21
CA PHE A 6 -10.23 -14.41 2.95
C PHE A 6 -11.19 -13.60 2.06
N ILE A 7 -11.19 -13.82 0.74
CA ILE A 7 -12.09 -13.09 -0.16
C ILE A 7 -13.48 -13.71 -0.07
N ASP A 8 -14.35 -13.06 0.68
CA ASP A 8 -15.77 -13.35 0.74
C ASP A 8 -16.38 -13.14 -0.67
N PRO A 9 -17.12 -14.13 -1.24
CA PRO A 9 -17.72 -13.97 -2.56
C PRO A 9 -18.85 -12.93 -2.60
N ASP A 10 -19.29 -12.42 -1.45
CA ASP A 10 -20.29 -11.36 -1.38
C ASP A 10 -19.73 -10.04 -1.96
N LEU A 11 -20.21 -9.71 -3.17
CA LEU A 11 -19.84 -8.48 -3.89
C LEU A 11 -20.07 -7.21 -3.06
N VAL A 12 -21.04 -7.21 -2.15
CA VAL A 12 -21.29 -6.07 -1.25
C VAL A 12 -20.12 -5.92 -0.28
N LEU A 13 -19.66 -7.02 0.31
CA LEU A 13 -18.50 -7.01 1.21
C LEU A 13 -17.22 -6.62 0.48
N ILE A 14 -17.03 -7.05 -0.77
CA ILE A 14 -15.88 -6.64 -1.59
C ILE A 14 -15.91 -5.12 -1.83
N LYS A 15 -17.06 -4.56 -2.22
CA LYS A 15 -17.20 -3.11 -2.45
C LYS A 15 -16.94 -2.32 -1.18
N ILE A 16 -17.48 -2.79 -0.06
CA ILE A 16 -17.27 -2.19 1.26
C ILE A 16 -15.80 -2.28 1.67
N ALA A 17 -15.15 -3.44 1.46
CA ALA A 17 -13.72 -3.64 1.71
C ALA A 17 -12.88 -2.65 0.92
N ALA A 18 -13.17 -2.48 -0.38
CA ALA A 18 -12.47 -1.55 -1.25
C ALA A 18 -12.65 -0.10 -0.80
N SER A 19 -13.86 0.29 -0.40
CA SER A 19 -14.10 1.63 0.17
C SER A 19 -13.33 1.83 1.48
N LEU A 20 -13.41 0.88 2.41
CA LEU A 20 -12.65 0.95 3.67
C LEU A 20 -11.15 1.04 3.41
N PHE A 21 -10.63 0.27 2.46
CA PHE A 21 -9.23 0.28 2.05
C PHE A 21 -8.80 1.62 1.45
N ALA A 22 -9.61 2.16 0.53
CA ALA A 22 -9.33 3.44 -0.13
C ALA A 22 -9.28 4.59 0.87
N PHE A 23 -10.03 4.51 1.96
CA PHE A 23 -9.93 5.51 3.01
C PHE A 23 -8.86 5.18 4.05
N SER A 24 -8.52 3.92 4.32
CA SER A 24 -7.66 3.51 5.43
C SER A 24 -6.18 3.84 5.28
N ASN A 25 -5.61 3.79 4.06
CA ASN A 25 -4.15 3.81 3.95
C ASN A 25 -3.55 4.44 2.67
N SER A 26 -4.34 4.80 1.66
CA SER A 26 -3.77 5.27 0.38
C SER A 26 -3.21 6.70 0.40
N LEU A 27 -3.30 7.45 1.51
CA LEU A 27 -2.81 8.83 1.56
C LEU A 27 -1.43 8.98 2.23
N LEU A 28 -1.15 8.20 3.28
CA LEU A 28 0.13 8.27 3.99
C LEU A 28 1.17 7.33 3.40
N ILE A 29 0.75 6.14 2.94
CA ILE A 29 1.65 5.13 2.37
C ILE A 29 2.09 5.49 0.94
N LEU A 30 1.21 6.09 0.11
CA LEU A 30 1.58 6.46 -1.27
C LEU A 30 2.35 7.79 -1.39
N ARG A 31 2.33 8.65 -0.38
CA ARG A 31 3.05 9.93 -0.41
C ARG A 31 3.58 10.30 0.99
N PRO A 32 4.79 9.84 1.35
CA PRO A 32 5.42 10.20 2.62
C PRO A 32 5.62 11.73 2.80
N ASN A 33 5.64 12.50 1.70
CA ASN A 33 5.78 13.97 1.72
C ASN A 33 4.45 14.73 1.65
N TYR A 34 3.29 14.06 1.76
CA TYR A 34 2.00 14.74 1.71
C TYR A 34 1.61 15.29 3.09
N THR A 35 1.78 16.59 3.30
CA THR A 35 1.30 17.28 4.50
C THR A 35 -0.22 17.37 4.47
N MET A 36 -0.88 16.40 5.07
CA MET A 36 -2.33 16.40 5.17
C MET A 36 -2.79 17.31 6.32
N ASN A 37 -3.63 18.29 5.99
CA ASN A 37 -4.29 19.17 6.95
C ASN A 37 -5.10 18.34 7.98
N SER A 38 -5.06 18.72 9.27
CA SER A 38 -5.78 18.04 10.36
C SER A 38 -7.29 17.92 10.14
N SER A 39 -7.93 18.91 9.49
CA SER A 39 -9.34 18.86 9.10
C SER A 39 -9.63 17.83 8.01
N SER A 40 -8.69 17.59 7.09
CA SER A 40 -8.79 16.54 6.07
C SER A 40 -8.66 15.16 6.70
N ILE A 41 -7.76 15.00 7.67
CA ILE A 41 -7.59 13.76 8.45
C ILE A 41 -8.88 13.43 9.22
N SER A 42 -9.44 14.42 9.94
CA SER A 42 -10.71 14.25 10.67
C SER A 42 -11.86 13.83 9.77
N THR A 43 -11.96 14.44 8.58
CA THR A 43 -12.99 14.11 7.60
C THR A 43 -12.85 12.67 7.09
N ILE A 44 -11.63 12.23 6.80
CA ILE A 44 -11.36 10.85 6.37
C ILE A 44 -11.71 9.85 7.47
N PHE A 45 -11.28 10.10 8.71
CA PHE A 45 -11.65 9.24 9.83
C PHE A 45 -13.17 9.13 10.00
N ARG A 46 -13.90 10.24 9.85
CA ARG A 46 -15.36 10.22 9.92
C ARG A 46 -15.98 9.35 8.81
N ILE A 47 -15.46 9.45 7.58
CA ILE A 47 -15.92 8.64 6.46
C ILE A 47 -15.62 7.15 6.71
N GLN A 48 -14.40 6.81 7.14
CA GLN A 48 -14.01 5.46 7.50
C GLN A 48 -14.94 4.87 8.57
N SER A 49 -15.18 5.61 9.65
CA SER A 49 -16.07 5.19 10.74
C SER A 49 -17.49 4.92 10.25
N THR A 50 -18.00 5.76 9.34
CA THR A 50 -19.32 5.57 8.73
C THR A 50 -19.36 4.27 7.91
N TYR A 51 -18.35 4.02 7.09
CA TYR A 51 -18.26 2.76 6.34
C TYR A 51 -18.14 1.55 7.26
N ALA A 52 -17.34 1.63 8.33
CA ALA A 52 -17.20 0.56 9.31
C ALA A 52 -18.53 0.24 10.00
N GLU A 53 -19.30 1.26 10.37
CA GLU A 53 -20.63 1.11 10.97
C GLU A 53 -21.63 0.46 9.99
N VAL A 54 -21.67 0.92 8.74
CA VAL A 54 -22.52 0.33 7.69
C VAL A 54 -22.16 -1.14 7.46
N THR A 55 -20.86 -1.46 7.42
CA THR A 55 -20.36 -2.83 7.30
C THR A 55 -20.83 -3.70 8.44
N TRP A 56 -20.66 -3.21 9.67
CA TRP A 56 -21.07 -3.92 10.88
C TRP A 56 -22.56 -4.21 10.89
N LYS A 57 -23.38 -3.18 10.65
CA LYS A 57 -24.84 -3.31 10.55
C LYS A 57 -25.24 -4.32 9.48
N TYR A 58 -24.69 -4.18 8.28
CA TYR A 58 -24.95 -5.11 7.18
C TYR A 58 -24.65 -6.57 7.55
N LEU A 59 -23.49 -6.81 8.15
CA LEU A 59 -23.08 -8.15 8.55
C LEU A 59 -24.00 -8.72 9.64
N VAL A 60 -24.34 -7.93 10.65
CA VAL A 60 -25.23 -8.34 11.74
C VAL A 60 -26.63 -8.65 11.21
N TYR A 61 -27.19 -7.79 10.36
CA TYR A 61 -28.53 -7.99 9.80
C TYR A 61 -28.59 -9.19 8.85
N ARG A 62 -27.54 -9.45 8.07
CA ARG A 62 -27.55 -10.51 7.06
C ARG A 62 -27.14 -11.88 7.59
N TYR A 63 -26.19 -11.93 8.52
CA TYR A 63 -25.56 -13.19 8.94
C TYR A 63 -25.74 -13.51 10.43
N GLY A 64 -26.29 -12.57 11.22
CA GLY A 64 -26.38 -12.71 12.67
C GLY A 64 -25.06 -12.43 13.38
N TYR A 65 -25.12 -12.21 14.70
CA TYR A 65 -24.01 -11.68 15.49
C TYR A 65 -22.71 -12.48 15.37
N TYR A 66 -22.76 -13.81 15.57
CA TYR A 66 -21.57 -14.65 15.58
C TYR A 66 -20.83 -14.64 14.23
N GLN A 67 -21.57 -14.85 13.13
CA GLN A 67 -20.99 -14.82 11.78
C GLN A 67 -20.54 -13.42 11.38
N ALA A 68 -21.24 -12.38 11.85
CA ALA A 68 -20.84 -10.99 11.61
C ALA A 68 -19.47 -10.69 12.22
N VAL A 69 -19.22 -11.10 13.47
CA VAL A 69 -17.92 -10.93 14.12
C VAL A 69 -16.81 -11.64 13.34
N LEU A 70 -17.01 -12.90 12.94
CA LEU A 70 -16.03 -13.65 12.17
C LEU A 70 -15.71 -12.99 10.83
N ARG A 71 -16.73 -12.61 10.07
CA ARG A 71 -16.57 -11.97 8.75
C ARG A 71 -15.94 -10.59 8.85
N PHE A 72 -16.32 -9.80 9.85
CA PHE A 72 -15.71 -8.50 10.10
C PHE A 72 -14.23 -8.64 10.47
N ASN A 73 -13.88 -9.59 11.33
CA ASN A 73 -12.48 -9.87 11.67
C ASN A 73 -11.66 -10.30 10.45
N ASN A 74 -12.21 -11.20 9.62
CA ASN A 74 -11.56 -11.62 8.37
C ASN A 74 -11.35 -10.45 7.40
N LEU A 75 -12.32 -9.53 7.32
CA LEU A 75 -12.21 -8.31 6.52
C LEU A 75 -11.03 -7.44 6.99
N ILE A 76 -10.93 -7.19 8.30
CA ILE A 76 -9.84 -6.40 8.88
C ILE A 76 -8.48 -7.08 8.64
N GLN A 77 -8.38 -8.39 8.81
CA GLN A 77 -7.15 -9.14 8.51
C GLN A 77 -6.76 -9.05 7.03
N CYS A 78 -7.74 -9.13 6.12
CA CYS A 78 -7.49 -8.96 4.70
C CYS A 78 -6.95 -7.57 4.40
N LEU A 79 -7.54 -6.52 4.99
CA LEU A 79 -7.08 -5.13 4.81
C LEU A 79 -5.64 -4.94 5.34
N MET A 80 -5.32 -5.47 6.51
CA MET A 80 -3.96 -5.44 7.06
C MET A 80 -2.95 -6.18 6.18
N ALA A 81 -3.31 -7.36 5.68
CA ALA A 81 -2.44 -8.13 4.80
C ALA A 81 -2.13 -7.38 3.49
N VAL A 82 -3.14 -6.71 2.91
CA VAL A 82 -2.95 -5.86 1.72
C VAL A 82 -2.04 -4.68 2.05
N THR A 83 -2.26 -3.98 3.17
CA THR A 83 -1.39 -2.89 3.61
C THR A 83 0.06 -3.32 3.79
N ASN A 84 0.32 -4.43 4.47
CA ASN A 84 1.68 -4.95 4.66
C ASN A 84 2.34 -5.31 3.33
N THR A 85 1.61 -5.96 2.43
CA THR A 85 2.13 -6.33 1.10
C THR A 85 2.52 -5.10 0.28
N ILE A 86 1.73 -4.02 0.36
CA ILE A 86 2.05 -2.76 -0.32
C ILE A 86 3.29 -2.11 0.29
N SER A 87 3.40 -2.08 1.62
CA SER A 87 4.58 -1.54 2.31
C SER A 87 5.85 -2.29 1.91
N GLU A 88 5.85 -3.62 1.96
CA GLU A 88 6.98 -4.46 1.54
C GLU A 88 7.34 -4.22 0.07
N SER A 89 6.34 -4.03 -0.80
CA SER A 89 6.56 -3.73 -2.22
C SER A 89 7.18 -2.35 -2.43
N GLN A 90 6.83 -1.36 -1.61
CA GLN A 90 7.42 -0.02 -1.68
C GLN A 90 8.88 -0.03 -1.23
N ASP A 91 9.18 -0.73 -0.13
CA ASP A 91 10.56 -0.89 0.36
C ASP A 91 11.42 -1.60 -0.70
N THR A 92 10.89 -2.66 -1.31
CA THR A 92 11.56 -3.37 -2.40
C THR A 92 11.78 -2.46 -3.61
N GLN A 93 10.80 -1.64 -3.98
CA GLN A 93 10.94 -0.70 -5.08
C GLN A 93 11.99 0.38 -4.80
N ALA A 94 12.07 0.87 -3.56
CA ALA A 94 13.11 1.80 -3.17
C ALA A 94 14.51 1.19 -3.35
N HIS A 95 14.70 -0.06 -2.92
CA HIS A 95 15.96 -0.78 -3.12
C HIS A 95 16.31 -1.01 -4.59
N ILE A 96 15.33 -1.30 -5.44
CA ILE A 96 15.56 -1.43 -6.89
C ILE A 96 16.06 -0.10 -7.46
N ASN A 97 15.40 1.01 -7.11
CA ASN A 97 15.79 2.33 -7.58
C ASN A 97 17.20 2.71 -7.11
N ASP A 98 17.57 2.38 -5.88
CA ASP A 98 18.92 2.62 -5.33
C ASP A 98 19.99 1.83 -6.11
N ILE A 99 19.70 0.57 -6.45
CA ILE A 99 20.61 -0.28 -7.24
C ILE A 99 20.77 0.29 -8.66
N GLU A 100 19.67 0.67 -9.31
CA GLU A 100 19.71 1.28 -10.65
C GLU A 100 20.57 2.56 -10.66
N LEU A 101 20.45 3.40 -9.63
CA LEU A 101 21.29 4.59 -9.48
C LEU A 101 22.77 4.26 -9.32
N VAL A 102 23.12 3.25 -8.52
CA VAL A 102 24.51 2.81 -8.34
C VAL A 102 25.08 2.25 -9.63
N VAL A 103 24.30 1.47 -10.38
CA VAL A 103 24.70 0.94 -11.69
C VAL A 103 24.97 2.08 -12.65
N GLU A 104 24.05 3.04 -12.79
CA GLU A 104 24.20 4.21 -13.66
C GLU A 104 25.45 5.02 -13.30
N GLN A 105 25.67 5.29 -12.00
CA GLN A 105 26.87 6.01 -11.54
C GLN A 105 28.16 5.26 -11.84
N THR A 106 28.15 3.92 -11.72
CA THR A 106 29.32 3.08 -12.01
C THR A 106 29.61 3.06 -13.50
N GLU A 107 28.59 2.95 -14.35
CA GLU A 107 28.74 3.01 -15.82
C GLU A 107 29.34 4.34 -16.27
N ILE A 108 28.86 5.47 -15.72
CA ILE A 108 29.41 6.80 -16.02
C ILE A 108 30.87 6.90 -15.55
N SER A 109 31.18 6.41 -14.34
CA SER A 109 32.54 6.45 -13.81
C SER A 109 33.52 5.65 -14.66
N LEU A 110 33.13 4.45 -15.12
CA LEU A 110 33.97 3.62 -15.97
C LEU A 110 34.19 4.27 -17.35
N PHE A 111 33.15 4.88 -17.92
CA PHE A 111 33.27 5.58 -19.19
C PHE A 111 34.23 6.78 -19.12
N LEU A 112 34.21 7.51 -18.00
CA LEU A 112 35.14 8.63 -17.78
C LEU A 112 36.60 8.16 -17.60
N ASP A 113 36.81 7.06 -16.88
CA ASP A 113 38.13 6.46 -16.64
C ASP A 113 38.77 5.97 -17.97
N ASP A 114 37.96 5.35 -18.84
CA ASP A 114 38.39 4.93 -20.18
C ASP A 114 38.82 6.12 -21.06
N ILE A 115 38.15 7.28 -20.96
CA ILE A 115 38.52 8.49 -21.70
C ILE A 115 39.83 9.09 -21.18
N GLU A 116 40.02 9.16 -19.86
CA GLU A 116 41.22 9.72 -19.25
C GLU A 116 42.47 8.87 -19.57
N HIS A 117 42.31 7.56 -19.66
CA HIS A 117 43.35 6.64 -20.12
C HIS A 117 43.66 6.72 -21.61
N LEU A 118 42.72 7.20 -22.44
CA LEU A 118 42.99 7.47 -23.85
C LEU A 118 43.79 8.77 -24.02
N ASP A 119 43.42 9.85 -23.33
CA ASP A 119 44.12 11.14 -23.43
C ASP A 119 45.58 11.09 -22.93
N THR A 120 45.87 10.25 -21.93
CA THR A 120 47.23 10.07 -21.38
C THR A 120 48.16 9.24 -22.28
N ASN A 121 47.63 8.47 -23.24
CA ASN A 121 48.44 7.70 -24.20
C ASN A 121 48.77 8.49 -25.49
N TYR A 122 48.17 9.67 -25.69
CA TYR A 122 48.39 10.53 -26.87
C TYR A 122 49.11 11.87 -26.54
N SER A 123 49.57 12.07 -25.30
CA SER A 123 50.46 13.17 -24.89
C SER A 123 51.89 12.69 -24.64
#